data_AF-A0A7C5FTN9-F1
#
_entry.id   AF-A0A7C5FTN9-F1
#
_cell.length_a   1.000
_cell.length_b   1.000
_cell.length_c   1.000
_cell.angle_alpha   90.00
_cell.angle_beta   90.00
_cell.angle_gamma   90.00
#
_symmetry.space_group_name_H-M   'P 1'
#
loop_
_entity.id
_entity.type
_entity.pdbx_description
1 polymer ?
#
loop_
_entity_poly.entity_id
_entity_poly.type
_entity_poly.pdbx_seq_one_letter_code
_entity_poly.pdbx_strand_id
1 'polypeptide(L)'
;SHLLAVIEQLEARGAHFRSLHDPIDTSTPQGMFSLQVLGAVAQLERALIAERTKAGLRAARARGRIGGNPGLRARDPDAIRKLRARRDAAHLEDILERLDTWLPIMRRLRPDQPWGDVVRVLNRAPVPASGQDLSRPWTVERLRRTVRRLAAEGVVEPNLLARAIPQRRDDRLIRLVAGIKAAAPNRTLQQIAVQLEAMHERTPRGGTRWHPSSVRNLLQRAERLGLGGARGLAESHEYRKATPSLY
;
A
#
# COMPACT_ATOMS: atom_id res chain seq x y z
N SER A 1 -13.62 27.05 -2.13
CA SER A 1 -12.58 27.71 -1.34
C SER A 1 -11.24 26.98 -1.45
N HIS A 2 -10.75 26.69 -2.67
CA HIS A 2 -9.42 26.09 -2.85
C HIS A 2 -8.44 27.14 -3.41
N LEU A 3 -8.90 27.93 -4.39
CA LEU A 3 -8.10 29.00 -5.01
C LEU A 3 -7.65 30.09 -4.02
N LEU A 4 -8.54 30.61 -3.17
CA LEU A 4 -8.15 31.62 -2.18
C LEU A 4 -7.07 31.10 -1.21
N ALA A 5 -7.21 29.86 -0.74
CA ALA A 5 -6.21 29.23 0.11
C ALA A 5 -4.85 29.02 -0.61
N VAL A 6 -4.88 28.72 -1.92
CA VAL A 6 -3.66 28.65 -2.73
C VAL A 6 -3.00 30.03 -2.86
N ILE A 7 -3.79 31.08 -3.00
CA ILE A 7 -3.27 32.45 -3.17
C ILE A 7 -2.68 32.98 -1.84
N GLU A 8 -3.35 32.76 -0.70
CA GLU A 8 -2.79 33.06 0.63
C GLU A 8 -1.45 32.34 0.86
N GLN A 9 -1.34 31.09 0.37
CA GLN A 9 -0.10 30.30 0.44
C GLN A 9 1.00 30.81 -0.49
N LEU A 10 0.66 31.45 -1.61
CA LEU A 10 1.62 32.10 -2.51
C LEU A 10 2.12 33.40 -1.89
N GLU A 11 1.21 34.21 -1.34
CA GLU A 11 1.54 35.47 -0.66
C GLU A 11 2.44 35.24 0.55
N ALA A 12 2.15 34.23 1.37
CA ALA A 12 2.98 33.84 2.51
C ALA A 12 4.42 33.46 2.11
N ARG A 13 4.65 33.11 0.83
CA ARG A 13 5.95 32.79 0.25
C ARG A 13 6.55 33.94 -0.57
N GLY A 14 5.92 35.12 -0.56
CA GLY A 14 6.36 36.29 -1.33
C GLY A 14 6.11 36.18 -2.84
N ALA A 15 5.18 35.33 -3.26
CA ALA A 15 4.80 35.16 -4.67
C ALA A 15 3.39 35.71 -4.93
N HIS A 16 3.13 36.16 -6.16
CA HIS A 16 1.85 36.72 -6.58
C HIS A 16 1.24 35.92 -7.74
N PHE A 17 -0.09 35.95 -7.83
CA PHE A 17 -0.84 35.34 -8.91
C PHE A 17 -1.23 36.40 -9.94
N ARG A 18 -0.93 36.13 -11.21
CA ARG A 18 -1.37 36.95 -12.34
C ARG A 18 -2.05 36.05 -13.37
N SER A 19 -3.30 36.35 -13.70
CA SER A 19 -3.97 35.69 -14.82
C SER A 19 -3.41 36.24 -16.14
N LEU A 20 -3.23 35.35 -17.11
CA LEU A 20 -2.78 35.72 -18.47
C LEU A 20 -3.93 36.24 -19.34
N HIS A 21 -5.16 35.84 -19.02
CA HIS A 21 -6.35 36.14 -19.83
C HIS A 21 -7.35 37.05 -19.10
N ASP A 22 -7.28 37.12 -17.77
CA ASP A 22 -8.14 37.98 -16.97
C ASP A 22 -7.34 39.15 -16.38
N PRO A 23 -7.97 40.32 -16.13
CA PRO A 23 -7.31 41.47 -15.51
C PRO A 23 -7.16 41.27 -13.99
N ILE A 24 -6.64 40.11 -13.56
CA ILE A 24 -6.43 39.75 -12.17
C ILE A 24 -4.93 39.65 -11.92
N ASP A 25 -4.41 40.59 -11.14
CA ASP A 25 -3.02 40.64 -10.69
C ASP A 25 -2.97 40.92 -9.17
N THR A 26 -2.66 39.88 -8.39
CA THR A 26 -2.62 39.97 -6.92
C THR A 26 -1.37 40.68 -6.39
N SER A 27 -0.46 41.15 -7.26
CA SER A 27 0.60 42.08 -6.86
C SER A 27 0.08 43.51 -6.61
N THR A 28 -1.13 43.82 -7.08
CA THR A 28 -1.75 45.14 -6.94
C THR A 28 -2.91 45.11 -5.92
N PRO A 29 -3.13 46.18 -5.13
CA PRO A 29 -4.30 46.26 -4.24
C PRO A 29 -5.64 46.11 -4.98
N GLN A 30 -5.73 46.65 -6.20
CA GLN A 30 -6.93 46.54 -7.04
C GLN A 30 -7.20 45.09 -7.46
N GLY A 31 -6.20 44.37 -7.97
CA GLY A 31 -6.36 42.98 -8.38
C GLY A 31 -6.64 42.05 -7.20
N MET A 32 -6.07 42.33 -6.02
CA MET A 32 -6.39 41.60 -4.79
C MET A 32 -7.85 41.82 -4.36
N PHE A 33 -8.33 43.07 -4.38
CA PHE A 33 -9.74 43.36 -4.10
C PHE A 33 -10.68 42.65 -5.08
N SER A 34 -10.41 42.74 -6.39
CA SER A 34 -11.23 42.07 -7.42
C SER A 34 -11.29 40.55 -7.21
N LEU A 35 -10.16 39.93 -6.86
CA LEU A 35 -10.09 38.51 -6.55
C LEU A 35 -10.92 38.14 -5.31
N GLN A 36 -10.86 38.92 -4.24
CA GLN A 36 -11.66 38.69 -3.03
C GLN A 36 -13.16 38.79 -3.31
N VAL A 37 -13.57 39.80 -4.08
CA VAL A 37 -14.98 39.96 -4.50
C VAL A 37 -15.44 38.77 -5.33
N LEU A 38 -14.66 38.33 -6.32
CA LEU A 38 -14.97 37.15 -7.12
C LEU A 38 -15.04 35.87 -6.27
N GLY A 39 -14.14 35.74 -5.30
CA GLY A 39 -14.16 34.64 -4.32
C GLY A 39 -15.45 34.63 -3.48
N ALA A 40 -15.87 35.80 -2.99
CA ALA A 40 -17.11 35.98 -2.23
C ALA A 40 -18.35 35.66 -3.08
N VAL A 41 -18.39 36.13 -4.34
CA VAL A 41 -19.47 35.83 -5.30
C VAL A 41 -19.54 34.33 -5.58
N ALA A 42 -18.42 33.66 -5.87
CA ALA A 42 -18.38 32.22 -6.10
C ALA A 42 -18.84 31.41 -4.86
N GLN A 43 -18.58 31.92 -3.65
CA GLN A 43 -19.08 31.32 -2.41
C GLN A 43 -20.60 31.50 -2.28
N LEU A 44 -21.12 32.69 -2.58
CA LEU A 44 -22.56 32.97 -2.60
C LEU A 44 -23.29 32.08 -3.61
N GLU A 45 -22.81 31.98 -4.84
CA GLU A 45 -23.39 31.12 -5.87
C GLU A 45 -23.45 29.66 -5.44
N ARG A 46 -22.37 29.14 -4.84
CA ARG A 46 -22.33 27.79 -4.29
C ARG A 46 -23.37 27.60 -3.19
N ALA A 47 -23.54 28.59 -2.30
CA ALA A 47 -24.53 28.54 -1.24
C ALA A 47 -25.96 28.52 -1.83
N LEU A 48 -26.24 29.36 -2.82
CA LEU A 48 -27.53 29.41 -3.52
C LEU A 48 -27.84 28.10 -4.26
N ILE A 49 -26.86 27.50 -4.95
CA ILE A 49 -27.02 26.18 -5.60
C ILE A 49 -27.34 25.11 -4.56
N ALA A 50 -26.63 25.11 -3.43
CA ALA A 50 -26.86 24.16 -2.35
C ALA A 50 -28.27 24.33 -1.75
N GLU A 51 -28.70 25.58 -1.54
CA GLU A 51 -30.03 25.90 -1.05
C GLU A 51 -31.12 25.43 -2.02
N ARG A 52 -30.99 25.76 -3.32
CA ARG A 52 -31.92 25.33 -4.37
C ARG A 52 -31.99 23.81 -4.49
N THR A 53 -30.85 23.13 -4.39
CA THR A 53 -30.79 21.66 -4.38
C THR A 53 -31.52 21.08 -3.18
N LYS A 54 -31.29 21.63 -1.97
CA LYS A 54 -31.99 21.22 -0.75
C LYS A 54 -33.49 21.48 -0.84
N ALA A 55 -33.92 22.63 -1.39
CA ALA A 55 -35.32 22.94 -1.62
C ALA A 55 -35.97 21.96 -2.59
N GLY A 56 -35.30 21.65 -3.72
CA GLY A 56 -35.76 20.64 -4.68
C GLY A 56 -35.88 19.25 -4.07
N LEU A 57 -34.89 18.83 -3.25
CA LEU A 57 -34.94 17.56 -2.53
C LEU A 57 -36.07 17.52 -1.50
N ARG A 58 -36.32 18.61 -0.76
CA ARG A 58 -37.46 18.71 0.18
C ARG A 58 -38.79 18.59 -0.56
N ALA A 59 -38.97 19.32 -1.65
CA ALA A 59 -40.19 19.25 -2.46
C ALA A 59 -40.40 17.85 -3.07
N ALA A 60 -39.33 17.21 -3.55
CA ALA A 60 -39.41 15.85 -4.08
C ALA A 60 -39.78 14.83 -3.00
N ARG A 61 -39.22 14.96 -1.78
CA ARG A 61 -39.58 14.13 -0.62
C ARG A 61 -41.04 14.34 -0.20
N ALA A 62 -41.52 15.58 -0.20
CA ALA A 62 -42.92 15.90 0.10
C ALA A 62 -43.88 15.26 -0.92
N ARG A 63 -43.46 15.11 -2.19
CA ARG A 63 -44.16 14.34 -3.22
C ARG A 63 -43.94 12.82 -3.13
N GLY A 64 -43.39 12.31 -2.04
CA GLY A 64 -43.16 10.86 -1.83
C GLY A 64 -41.93 10.27 -2.53
N ARG A 65 -41.08 11.07 -3.20
CA ARG A 65 -39.85 10.54 -3.81
C ARG A 65 -38.82 10.16 -2.74
N ILE A 66 -38.48 8.88 -2.69
CA ILE A 66 -37.37 8.37 -1.86
C ILE A 66 -36.08 8.42 -2.67
N GLY A 67 -35.08 9.16 -2.19
CA GLY A 67 -33.77 9.32 -2.85
C GLY A 67 -32.85 8.10 -2.73
N GLY A 68 -31.74 8.10 -3.47
CA GLY A 68 -30.74 7.02 -3.46
C GLY A 68 -31.12 5.80 -4.33
N ASN A 69 -30.19 4.85 -4.48
CA ASN A 69 -30.39 3.65 -5.31
C ASN A 69 -31.47 2.73 -4.69
N PRO A 70 -32.60 2.47 -5.38
CA PRO A 70 -33.67 1.61 -4.86
C PRO A 70 -33.22 0.20 -4.49
N GLY A 71 -32.34 -0.42 -5.28
CA GLY A 71 -31.82 -1.75 -5.00
C GLY A 71 -30.95 -1.80 -3.74
N LEU A 72 -30.15 -0.76 -3.49
CA LEU A 72 -29.39 -0.69 -2.23
C LEU A 72 -30.30 -0.51 -1.01
N ARG A 73 -31.39 0.26 -1.15
CA ARG A 73 -32.39 0.45 -0.09
C ARG A 73 -33.11 -0.86 0.25
N ALA A 74 -33.44 -1.64 -0.77
CA ALA A 74 -34.04 -2.96 -0.61
C ALA A 74 -33.05 -4.03 -0.13
N ARG A 75 -31.77 -3.69 0.09
CA ARG A 75 -30.67 -4.65 0.30
C ARG A 75 -30.63 -5.75 -0.76
N ASP A 76 -31.02 -5.40 -1.98
CA ASP A 76 -31.01 -6.32 -3.12
C ASP A 76 -29.57 -6.83 -3.35
N PRO A 77 -29.33 -8.15 -3.21
CA PRO A 77 -28.02 -8.76 -3.43
C PRO A 77 -27.45 -8.43 -4.82
N ASP A 78 -28.31 -8.28 -5.83
CA ASP A 78 -27.90 -8.02 -7.21
C ASP A 78 -27.47 -6.58 -7.40
N ALA A 79 -28.22 -5.61 -6.86
CA ALA A 79 -27.81 -4.21 -6.87
C ALA A 79 -26.49 -3.98 -6.10
N ILE A 80 -26.32 -4.66 -4.96
CA ILE A 80 -25.08 -4.62 -4.18
C ILE A 80 -23.93 -5.25 -4.99
N ARG A 81 -24.15 -6.40 -5.63
CA ARG A 81 -23.15 -7.07 -6.49
C ARG A 81 -22.75 -6.19 -7.67
N LYS A 82 -23.71 -5.60 -8.38
CA LYS A 82 -23.45 -4.70 -9.52
C LYS A 82 -22.67 -3.45 -9.11
N LEU A 83 -23.03 -2.83 -7.99
CA LEU A 83 -22.29 -1.67 -7.48
C LEU A 83 -20.86 -2.03 -7.11
N ARG A 84 -20.66 -3.16 -6.40
CA ARG A 84 -19.32 -3.67 -6.07
C ARG A 84 -18.52 -3.97 -7.33
N ALA A 85 -19.12 -4.64 -8.31
CA ALA A 85 -18.46 -4.96 -9.58
C ALA A 85 -18.04 -3.70 -10.36
N ARG A 86 -18.91 -2.69 -10.47
CA ARG A 86 -18.55 -1.41 -11.12
C ARG A 86 -17.39 -0.72 -10.41
N ARG A 87 -17.42 -0.69 -9.08
CA ARG A 87 -16.35 -0.09 -8.28
C ARG A 87 -15.03 -0.86 -8.43
N ASP A 88 -15.10 -2.19 -8.42
CA ASP A 88 -13.93 -3.05 -8.60
C ASP A 88 -13.37 -2.94 -10.02
N ALA A 89 -14.21 -2.72 -11.04
CA ALA A 89 -13.78 -2.51 -12.44
C ALA A 89 -13.09 -1.16 -12.66
N ALA A 90 -13.70 -0.04 -12.24
CA ALA A 90 -13.07 1.27 -12.36
C ALA A 90 -11.74 1.34 -11.58
N HIS A 91 -11.66 0.63 -10.47
CA HIS A 91 -10.42 0.52 -9.72
C HIS A 91 -9.40 -0.43 -10.38
N LEU A 92 -9.84 -1.47 -11.11
CA LEU A 92 -8.94 -2.31 -11.88
C LEU A 92 -8.33 -1.54 -13.05
N GLU A 93 -9.08 -0.68 -13.73
CA GLU A 93 -8.56 0.20 -14.78
C GLU A 93 -7.41 1.07 -14.24
N ASP A 94 -7.60 1.73 -13.09
CA ASP A 94 -6.55 2.48 -12.38
C ASP A 94 -5.32 1.61 -12.01
N ILE A 95 -5.55 0.34 -11.62
CA ILE A 95 -4.43 -0.60 -11.35
C ILE A 95 -3.67 -0.95 -12.63
N LEU A 96 -4.39 -1.14 -13.74
CA LEU A 96 -3.83 -1.53 -15.03
C LEU A 96 -2.99 -0.40 -15.62
N GLU A 97 -3.41 0.86 -15.45
CA GLU A 97 -2.59 2.03 -15.80
C GLU A 97 -1.25 2.06 -15.07
N ARG A 98 -1.13 1.37 -13.93
CA ARG A 98 0.08 1.31 -13.09
C ARG A 98 0.72 -0.08 -13.08
N LEU A 99 0.38 -0.95 -14.04
CA LEU A 99 0.86 -2.34 -14.14
C LEU A 99 2.38 -2.44 -13.95
N ASP A 100 3.13 -1.56 -14.61
CA ASP A 100 4.60 -1.54 -14.61
C ASP A 100 5.22 -1.26 -13.23
N THR A 101 4.46 -0.64 -12.33
CA THR A 101 4.96 -0.29 -10.99
C THR A 101 4.96 -1.51 -10.05
N TRP A 102 3.97 -2.40 -10.17
CA TRP A 102 3.74 -3.46 -9.19
C TRP A 102 3.92 -4.88 -9.75
N LEU A 103 3.75 -5.08 -11.06
CA LEU A 103 3.89 -6.40 -11.69
C LEU A 103 5.33 -6.97 -11.62
N PRO A 104 6.41 -6.18 -11.80
CA PRO A 104 7.77 -6.70 -11.65
C PRO A 104 8.06 -7.21 -10.23
N ILE A 105 7.55 -6.48 -9.21
CA ILE A 105 7.64 -6.90 -7.81
C ILE A 105 6.89 -8.22 -7.62
N MET A 106 5.74 -8.38 -8.28
CA MET A 106 4.97 -9.61 -8.21
C MET A 106 5.68 -10.81 -8.81
N ARG A 107 6.19 -10.67 -10.04
CA ARG A 107 6.97 -11.71 -10.72
C ARG A 107 8.22 -12.11 -9.94
N ARG A 108 8.84 -11.16 -9.24
CA ARG A 108 10.02 -11.44 -8.39
C ARG A 108 9.69 -12.25 -7.14
N LEU A 109 8.52 -12.05 -6.54
CA LEU A 109 8.18 -12.60 -5.23
C LEU A 109 7.29 -13.85 -5.30
N ARG A 110 6.50 -14.01 -6.36
CA ARG A 110 5.60 -15.16 -6.52
C ARG A 110 6.16 -16.15 -7.53
N PRO A 111 5.96 -17.46 -7.29
CA PRO A 111 5.14 -18.06 -6.24
C PRO A 111 5.81 -18.25 -4.87
N ASP A 112 7.11 -18.02 -4.74
CA ASP A 112 7.92 -18.42 -3.58
C ASP A 112 7.52 -17.77 -2.25
N GLN A 113 7.00 -16.54 -2.28
CA GLN A 113 6.58 -15.80 -1.09
C GLN A 113 5.06 -15.89 -0.87
N PRO A 114 4.61 -15.93 0.40
CA PRO A 114 3.21 -15.76 0.74
C PRO A 114 2.67 -14.38 0.31
N TRP A 115 1.39 -14.33 -0.07
CA TRP A 115 0.72 -13.09 -0.45
C TRP A 115 0.83 -11.95 0.58
N GLY A 116 0.87 -12.28 1.87
CA GLY A 116 1.02 -11.26 2.93
C GLY A 116 2.36 -10.51 2.85
N ASP A 117 3.44 -11.22 2.50
CA ASP A 117 4.78 -10.61 2.40
C ASP A 117 4.94 -9.83 1.10
N VAL A 118 4.33 -10.29 0.01
CA VAL A 118 4.16 -9.51 -1.22
C VAL A 118 3.47 -8.18 -0.94
N VAL A 119 2.30 -8.22 -0.30
CA VAL A 119 1.50 -7.01 -0.01
C VAL A 119 2.29 -6.04 0.85
N ARG A 120 3.06 -6.55 1.82
CA ARG A 120 3.94 -5.75 2.66
C ARG A 120 4.99 -5.00 1.83
N VAL A 121 5.61 -5.66 0.84
CA VAL A 121 6.59 -5.03 -0.04
C VAL A 121 5.93 -4.00 -0.95
N LEU A 122 4.80 -4.34 -1.57
CA LEU A 122 4.05 -3.42 -2.44
C LEU A 122 3.61 -2.16 -1.70
N ASN A 123 3.12 -2.29 -0.47
CA ASN A 123 2.69 -1.15 0.34
C ASN A 123 3.85 -0.32 0.92
N ARG A 124 5.08 -0.82 0.83
CA ARG A 124 6.30 -0.09 1.23
C ARG A 124 7.03 0.53 0.04
N ALA A 125 6.67 0.17 -1.19
CA ALA A 125 7.26 0.75 -2.38
C ALA A 125 6.91 2.25 -2.45
N PRO A 126 7.87 3.14 -2.76
CA PRO A 126 7.58 4.56 -2.93
C PRO A 126 6.51 4.77 -4.00
N VAL A 127 5.46 5.52 -3.68
CA VAL A 127 4.45 5.92 -4.66
C VAL A 127 5.12 6.91 -5.63
N PRO A 128 5.02 6.72 -6.96
CA PRO A 128 5.56 7.68 -7.91
C PRO A 128 5.02 9.09 -7.64
N ALA A 129 5.90 10.10 -7.73
CA ALA A 129 5.62 11.51 -7.42
C ALA A 129 4.54 12.17 -8.32
N SER A 130 4.01 11.45 -9.29
CA SER A 130 2.91 11.87 -10.15
C SER A 130 1.57 11.89 -9.39
N GLY A 131 1.42 12.85 -8.47
CA GLY A 131 0.22 13.66 -8.20
C GLY A 131 -1.14 13.04 -7.89
N GLN A 132 -1.34 11.72 -7.93
CA GLN A 132 -2.63 11.09 -7.61
C GLN A 132 -2.48 10.10 -6.45
N ASP A 133 -2.60 10.65 -5.25
CA ASP A 133 -2.73 9.90 -4.01
C ASP A 133 -4.17 9.39 -3.85
N LEU A 134 -4.50 8.31 -4.57
CA LEU A 134 -5.81 7.65 -4.48
C LEU A 134 -5.73 6.11 -4.31
N SER A 135 -4.53 5.53 -4.43
CA SER A 135 -4.34 4.09 -4.32
C SER A 135 -4.33 3.65 -2.85
N ARG A 136 -5.52 3.30 -2.34
CA ARG A 136 -5.67 2.56 -1.07
C ARG A 136 -4.65 1.43 -0.99
N PRO A 137 -4.02 1.17 0.18
CA PRO A 137 -3.03 0.11 0.32
C PRO A 137 -3.58 -1.24 -0.16
N TRP A 138 -2.70 -2.05 -0.76
CA TRP A 138 -3.04 -3.40 -1.19
C TRP A 138 -3.48 -4.24 0.01
N THR A 139 -4.54 -5.01 -0.20
CA THR A 139 -4.91 -6.13 0.68
C THR A 139 -4.62 -7.43 -0.07
N VAL A 140 -4.38 -8.51 0.68
CA VAL A 140 -4.12 -9.85 0.10
C VAL A 140 -5.24 -10.27 -0.84
N GLU A 141 -6.49 -10.10 -0.41
CA GLU A 141 -7.66 -10.52 -1.19
C GLU A 141 -7.83 -9.70 -2.47
N ARG A 142 -7.61 -8.38 -2.40
CA ARG A 142 -7.69 -7.49 -3.56
C ARG A 142 -6.62 -7.85 -4.59
N LEU A 143 -5.36 -7.97 -4.15
CA LEU A 143 -4.25 -8.32 -5.02
C LEU A 143 -4.46 -9.68 -5.68
N ARG A 144 -4.88 -10.69 -4.90
CA ARG A 144 -5.16 -12.03 -5.41
C ARG A 144 -6.32 -12.04 -6.41
N ARG A 145 -7.38 -11.24 -6.19
CA ARG A 145 -8.50 -11.10 -7.12
C ARG A 145 -8.06 -10.43 -8.43
N THR A 146 -7.27 -9.36 -8.34
CA THR A 146 -6.67 -8.69 -9.49
C THR A 146 -5.82 -9.65 -10.31
N VAL A 147 -4.84 -10.32 -9.71
CA VAL A 147 -3.97 -11.27 -10.42
C VAL A 147 -4.77 -12.42 -11.02
N ARG A 148 -5.82 -12.91 -10.33
CA ARG A 148 -6.71 -13.94 -10.87
C ARG A 148 -7.43 -13.47 -12.14
N ARG A 149 -7.92 -12.23 -12.14
CA ARG A 149 -8.60 -11.66 -13.31
C ARG A 149 -7.63 -11.48 -14.47
N LEU A 150 -6.44 -10.93 -14.21
CA LEU A 150 -5.41 -10.75 -15.23
C LEU A 150 -4.91 -12.08 -15.81
N ALA A 151 -4.79 -13.13 -14.98
CA ALA A 151 -4.40 -14.45 -15.46
C ALA A 151 -5.50 -15.08 -16.33
N ALA A 152 -6.77 -14.85 -16.00
CA ALA A 152 -7.90 -15.30 -16.81
C ALA A 152 -7.98 -14.57 -18.16
N GLU A 153 -7.56 -13.30 -18.20
CA GLU A 153 -7.46 -12.48 -19.40
C GLU A 153 -6.14 -12.70 -20.17
N GLY A 154 -5.22 -13.54 -19.67
CA GLY A 154 -3.94 -13.86 -20.31
C GLY A 154 -2.85 -12.78 -20.17
N VAL A 155 -3.08 -11.76 -19.35
CA VAL A 155 -2.15 -10.62 -19.15
C VAL A 155 -0.97 -11.00 -18.26
N VAL A 156 -1.15 -11.93 -17.32
CA VAL A 156 -0.10 -12.38 -16.39
C VAL A 156 -0.03 -13.90 -16.31
N GLU A 157 1.11 -14.41 -15.87
CA GLU A 157 1.36 -15.85 -15.80
C GLU A 157 0.49 -16.52 -14.73
N PRO A 158 -0.25 -17.62 -15.03
CA PRO A 158 -1.08 -18.32 -14.06
C PRO A 158 -0.31 -18.83 -12.83
N ASN A 159 0.99 -19.10 -12.99
CA ASN A 159 1.87 -19.58 -11.92
C ASN A 159 1.99 -18.58 -10.75
N LEU A 160 1.73 -17.28 -10.98
CA LEU A 160 1.70 -16.28 -9.90
C LEU A 160 0.63 -16.59 -8.83
N LEU A 161 -0.40 -17.38 -9.18
CA LEU A 161 -1.45 -17.83 -8.28
C LEU A 161 -1.12 -19.13 -7.52
N ALA A 162 -0.03 -19.82 -7.86
CA ALA A 162 0.32 -21.12 -7.28
C ALA A 162 0.52 -21.05 -5.76
N ARG A 163 0.22 -22.13 -5.04
CA ARG A 163 0.35 -22.13 -3.57
C ARG A 163 1.81 -21.81 -3.20
N ALA A 164 2.01 -20.81 -2.33
CA ALA A 164 3.35 -20.49 -1.84
C ALA A 164 3.92 -21.70 -1.10
N ILE A 165 5.20 -22.01 -1.34
CA ILE A 165 5.94 -22.95 -0.53
C ILE A 165 5.91 -22.41 0.92
N PRO A 166 5.55 -23.21 1.94
CA PRO A 166 5.58 -22.76 3.33
C PRO A 166 6.99 -22.31 3.70
N GLN A 167 7.25 -21.01 3.63
CA GLN A 167 8.43 -20.40 4.22
C GLN A 167 8.25 -20.50 5.74
N ARG A 168 8.82 -21.54 6.36
CA ARG A 168 8.92 -21.60 7.82
C ARG A 168 9.80 -20.42 8.22
N ARG A 169 9.19 -19.31 8.64
CA ARG A 169 9.93 -18.13 9.15
C ARG A 169 10.96 -18.52 10.21
N ASP A 170 10.67 -19.60 10.94
CA ASP A 170 11.56 -20.28 11.85
C ASP A 170 12.90 -20.65 11.18
N ASP A 171 12.93 -21.15 9.95
CA ASP A 171 14.16 -21.64 9.29
C ASP A 171 15.15 -20.50 8.98
N ARG A 172 14.66 -19.31 8.60
CA ARG A 172 15.52 -18.12 8.42
C ARG A 172 16.05 -17.62 9.75
N LEU A 173 15.20 -17.54 10.77
CA LEU A 173 15.60 -17.10 12.11
C LEU A 173 16.58 -18.08 12.76
N ILE A 174 16.38 -19.39 12.57
CA ILE A 174 17.29 -20.46 13.00
C ILE A 174 18.68 -20.26 12.37
N ARG A 175 18.75 -20.09 11.04
CA ARG A 175 20.02 -19.85 10.34
C ARG A 175 20.70 -18.56 10.77
N LEU A 176 19.93 -17.48 10.96
CA LEU A 176 20.45 -16.18 11.37
C LEU A 176 21.05 -16.23 12.78
N VAL A 177 20.31 -16.81 13.73
CA VAL A 177 20.76 -16.95 15.13
C VAL A 177 21.96 -17.88 15.23
N ALA A 178 21.98 -18.98 14.46
CA ALA A 178 23.14 -19.87 14.36
C ALA A 178 24.37 -19.14 13.81
N GLY A 179 24.21 -18.35 12.74
CA GLY A 179 25.29 -17.54 12.17
C GLY A 179 25.85 -16.50 13.13
N ILE A 180 24.99 -15.79 13.87
CA ILE A 180 25.42 -14.81 14.89
C ILE A 180 26.22 -15.52 16.00
N LYS A 181 25.76 -16.70 16.46
CA LYS A 181 26.44 -17.47 17.50
C LYS A 181 27.76 -18.07 17.02
N ALA A 182 27.84 -18.52 15.77
CA ALA A 182 29.06 -19.03 15.16
C ALA A 182 30.12 -17.92 14.96
N ALA A 183 29.69 -16.72 14.55
CA ALA A 183 30.59 -15.58 14.37
C ALA A 183 31.11 -14.99 15.70
N ALA A 184 30.35 -15.15 16.79
CA ALA A 184 30.73 -14.68 18.12
C ALA A 184 30.34 -15.70 19.21
N PRO A 185 31.15 -16.77 19.40
CA PRO A 185 30.83 -17.87 20.32
C PRO A 185 30.59 -17.43 21.76
N ASN A 186 31.24 -16.35 22.20
CA ASN A 186 31.16 -15.85 23.58
C ASN A 186 29.97 -14.90 23.83
N ARG A 187 29.16 -14.56 22.82
CA ARG A 187 27.98 -13.69 23.04
C ARG A 187 26.92 -14.40 23.88
N THR A 188 26.36 -13.64 24.82
CA THR A 188 25.24 -14.08 25.65
C THR A 188 23.95 -14.07 24.84
N LEU A 189 22.97 -14.87 25.27
CA LEU A 189 21.66 -14.95 24.61
C LEU A 189 20.93 -13.60 24.61
N GLN A 190 21.13 -12.79 25.65
CA GLN A 190 20.57 -11.43 25.74
C GLN A 190 21.20 -10.49 24.71
N GLN A 191 22.51 -10.57 24.49
CA GLN A 191 23.20 -9.76 23.48
C GLN A 191 22.73 -10.12 22.06
N ILE A 192 22.48 -11.40 21.78
CA ILE A 192 21.92 -11.83 20.50
C ILE A 192 20.48 -11.32 20.32
N ALA A 193 19.66 -11.33 21.39
CA ALA A 193 18.31 -10.77 21.35
C ALA A 193 18.31 -9.27 21.00
N VAL A 194 19.15 -8.48 21.67
CA VAL A 194 19.31 -7.03 21.42
C VAL A 194 19.78 -6.78 19.98
N GLN A 195 20.69 -7.60 19.46
CA GLN A 195 21.15 -7.48 18.08
C GLN A 195 20.03 -7.75 17.07
N LEU A 196 19.18 -8.75 17.32
CA LEU A 196 18.02 -9.05 16.45
C LEU A 196 17.00 -7.90 16.47
N GLU A 197 16.79 -7.27 17.61
CA GLU A 197 15.97 -6.06 17.73
C GLU A 197 16.55 -4.89 16.94
N ALA A 198 17.87 -4.63 17.06
CA ALA A 198 18.57 -3.59 16.31
C ALA A 198 18.50 -3.82 14.78
N MET A 199 18.51 -5.09 14.35
CA MET A 199 18.30 -5.49 12.96
C MET A 199 16.83 -5.43 12.50
N HIS A 200 15.91 -4.98 13.36
CA HIS A 200 14.47 -4.90 13.10
C HIS A 200 13.82 -6.25 12.75
N GLU A 201 14.42 -7.36 13.22
CA GLU A 201 13.87 -8.69 13.02
C GLU A 201 12.71 -8.95 13.99
N ARG A 202 11.62 -9.55 13.49
CA ARG A 202 10.46 -9.93 14.30
C ARG A 202 10.67 -11.31 14.90
N THR A 203 10.12 -11.56 16.10
CA THR A 203 10.14 -12.90 16.70
C THR A 203 9.36 -13.90 15.84
N PRO A 204 9.55 -15.23 16.04
CA PRO A 204 8.78 -16.26 15.33
C PRO A 204 7.26 -16.07 15.39
N ARG A 205 6.76 -15.51 16.50
CA ARG A 205 5.34 -15.19 16.73
C ARG A 205 4.95 -13.77 16.29
N GLY A 206 5.84 -13.01 15.67
CA GLY A 206 5.58 -11.69 15.09
C GLY A 206 5.74 -10.50 16.04
N GLY A 207 6.19 -10.72 17.28
CA GLY A 207 6.48 -9.67 18.26
C GLY A 207 7.73 -8.86 17.92
N THR A 208 7.84 -7.67 18.52
CA THR A 208 8.96 -6.74 18.32
C THR A 208 10.08 -6.90 19.34
N ARG A 209 9.77 -7.44 20.52
CA ARG A 209 10.71 -7.69 21.62
C ARG A 209 11.19 -9.13 21.62
N TRP A 210 12.50 -9.32 21.74
CA TRP A 210 13.17 -10.61 21.81
C TRP A 210 13.51 -10.98 23.25
N HIS A 211 13.14 -12.20 23.65
CA HIS A 211 13.54 -12.76 24.94
C HIS A 211 14.68 -13.77 24.78
N PRO A 212 15.63 -13.86 25.73
CA PRO A 212 16.72 -14.85 25.71
C PRO A 212 16.26 -16.29 25.52
N SER A 213 15.11 -16.65 26.09
CA SER A 213 14.49 -17.97 25.94
C SER A 213 14.11 -18.28 24.48
N SER A 214 13.69 -17.27 23.72
CA SER A 214 13.35 -17.43 22.30
C SER A 214 14.61 -17.66 21.47
N VAL A 215 15.70 -16.94 21.76
CA VAL A 215 17.00 -17.16 21.12
C VAL A 215 17.56 -18.55 21.44
N ARG A 216 17.48 -18.98 22.71
CA ARG A 216 17.88 -20.33 23.13
C ARG A 216 17.13 -21.42 22.37
N ASN A 217 15.81 -21.28 22.25
CA ASN A 217 14.96 -22.24 21.53
C ASN A 217 15.33 -22.33 20.05
N LEU A 218 15.72 -21.22 19.41
CA LEU A 218 16.18 -21.22 18.03
C LEU A 218 17.57 -21.86 17.88
N LEU A 219 18.49 -21.62 18.81
CA LEU A 219 19.81 -22.28 18.83
C LEU A 219 19.69 -23.80 19.01
N GLN A 220 18.86 -24.26 19.95
CA GLN A 220 18.62 -25.70 20.15
C GLN A 220 18.02 -26.36 18.90
N ARG A 221 17.16 -25.63 18.15
CA ARG A 221 16.66 -26.12 16.87
C ARG A 221 17.73 -26.10 15.78
N ALA A 222 18.61 -25.09 15.77
CA ALA A 222 19.75 -25.03 14.85
C ALA A 222 20.69 -26.23 15.05
N GLU A 223 20.97 -26.60 16.29
CA GLU A 223 21.77 -27.78 16.64
C GLU A 223 21.14 -29.07 16.12
N ARG A 224 19.83 -29.26 16.31
CA ARG A 224 19.09 -30.42 15.76
C ARG A 224 19.11 -30.49 14.23
N LEU A 225 19.29 -29.34 13.57
CA LEU A 225 19.38 -29.21 12.11
C LEU A 225 20.83 -29.24 11.61
N GLY A 226 21.82 -29.50 12.47
CA GLY A 226 23.24 -29.57 12.09
C GLY A 226 23.91 -28.22 11.83
N LEU A 227 23.23 -27.10 12.12
CA LEU A 227 23.71 -25.74 11.85
C LEU A 227 24.56 -25.14 12.99
N GLY A 228 24.79 -25.89 14.07
CA GLY A 228 25.43 -25.42 15.30
C GLY A 228 26.96 -25.46 15.34
N GLY A 229 27.62 -25.96 14.29
CA GLY A 229 29.07 -26.08 14.22
C GLY A 229 29.69 -25.29 13.06
N ALA A 230 30.94 -24.85 13.21
CA ALA A 230 31.73 -24.13 12.20
C ALA A 230 31.82 -24.84 10.83
N ARG A 231 31.43 -26.12 10.75
CA ARG A 231 31.35 -26.93 9.52
C ARG A 231 30.04 -26.78 8.73
N GLY A 232 28.90 -26.58 9.39
CA GLY A 232 27.58 -26.63 8.74
C GLY A 232 27.20 -25.37 7.93
N LEU A 233 27.85 -24.24 8.20
CA LEU A 233 27.61 -23.00 7.46
C LEU A 233 28.40 -22.93 6.14
N ALA A 234 29.50 -23.67 6.01
CA ALA A 234 30.27 -23.78 4.77
C ALA A 234 29.45 -24.49 3.68
N GLU A 235 28.77 -25.59 4.02
CA GLU A 235 27.91 -26.35 3.10
C GLU A 235 26.67 -25.55 2.65
N SER A 236 26.17 -24.64 3.50
CA SER A 236 25.02 -23.78 3.15
C SER A 236 25.37 -22.66 2.15
N HIS A 237 26.66 -22.30 2.04
CA HIS A 237 27.15 -21.39 1.00
C HIS A 237 27.46 -22.13 -0.31
N GLU A 238 27.83 -23.40 -0.22
CA GLU A 238 28.13 -24.24 -1.39
C GLU A 238 26.86 -24.61 -2.18
N TYR A 239 25.71 -24.76 -1.50
CA TYR A 239 24.41 -24.99 -2.15
C TYR A 239 23.89 -23.82 -3.00
N ARG A 240 24.52 -22.64 -2.93
CA ARG A 240 24.16 -21.46 -3.74
C ARG A 240 25.07 -21.25 -4.95
N LYS A 241 26.13 -22.04 -5.11
CA LYS A 241 27.02 -22.03 -6.29
C LYS A 241 26.75 -23.15 -7.30
N ALA A 242 25.91 -24.12 -6.96
CA ALA A 242 25.51 -25.18 -7.89
C ALA A 242 24.16 -24.85 -8.57
N THR A 243 24.15 -23.83 -9.43
CA THR A 243 23.20 -23.79 -10.55
C THR A 243 24.06 -23.73 -11.81
N PRO A 244 24.08 -24.76 -12.67
CA PRO A 244 24.76 -24.65 -13.94
C PRO A 244 24.05 -23.58 -14.76
N SER A 245 24.82 -22.61 -15.22
CA SER A 245 24.45 -21.75 -16.34
C SER A 245 24.11 -22.66 -17.53
N LEU A 246 22.82 -22.79 -17.84
CA LEU A 246 22.37 -23.35 -19.10
C LEU A 246 21.75 -22.19 -19.89
N TYR A 247 22.48 -21.86 -20.96
CA TYR A 247 22.14 -21.13 -22.19
C TYR A 247 20.77 -20.45 -22.27
#